data_AF-R0CKA5-F1
#
_entry.id   AF-R0CKA5-F1
#
_cell.length_a   1.000
_cell.length_b   1.000
_cell.length_c   1.000
_cell.angle_alpha   90.00
_cell.angle_beta   90.00
_cell.angle_gamma   90.00
#
_symmetry.space_group_name_H-M   'P 1'
#
loop_
_entity.id
_entity.type
_entity.pdbx_description
1 polymer ?
#
loop_
_entity_poly.entity_id
_entity_poly.type
_entity_poly.pdbx_seq_one_letter_code
_entity_poly.pdbx_strand_id
1 'polypeptide(L)'
;MSTVLDTLITDRTADDLVNDTDKAYIAYTDLNRVEGACELLAGRLGVTIQTKVWNIEDFRTDTEMTRLLGNIKKLRAAYYTKGCTPATPVKITYSSIYQANNIEQILKDLGDMYNSMVSGQHRLTFKLGMRAIGNRR
;
A
#
# COMPACT_ATOMS: atom_id res chain seq x y z
N MET A 1 -9.96 8.19 -11.03
CA MET A 1 -8.84 8.96 -10.43
C MET A 1 -7.72 7.97 -10.20
N SER A 2 -6.59 8.12 -10.89
CA SER A 2 -5.39 7.33 -10.58
C SER A 2 -4.91 7.75 -9.20
N THR A 3 -4.74 6.78 -8.31
CA THR A 3 -4.22 7.01 -6.96
C THR A 3 -2.75 6.60 -6.90
N VAL A 4 -2.01 7.06 -5.89
CA VAL A 4 -0.62 6.64 -5.65
C VAL A 4 -0.50 5.10 -5.59
N LEU A 5 -1.56 4.41 -5.15
CA LEU A 5 -1.65 2.94 -5.12
C LEU A 5 -1.61 2.28 -6.51
N ASP A 6 -1.96 3.00 -7.58
CA ASP A 6 -1.92 2.47 -8.95
C ASP A 6 -0.52 2.58 -9.57
N THR A 7 0.35 3.36 -8.96
CA THR A 7 1.75 3.47 -9.39
C THR A 7 2.61 2.35 -8.82
N LEU A 8 2.14 1.63 -7.79
CA LEU A 8 2.86 0.56 -7.11
C LEU A 8 3.16 -0.59 -8.08
N ILE A 9 4.38 -1.09 -8.02
CA ILE A 9 4.91 -2.18 -8.85
C ILE A 9 4.97 -3.43 -7.97
N THR A 10 4.17 -4.44 -8.31
CA THR A 10 4.10 -5.71 -7.56
C THR A 10 4.53 -6.92 -8.40
N ASP A 11 4.85 -6.70 -9.67
CA ASP A 11 5.09 -7.72 -10.69
C ASP A 11 6.56 -7.81 -11.14
N ARG A 12 7.54 -7.35 -10.33
CA ARG A 12 8.96 -7.49 -10.69
C ARG A 12 9.34 -8.98 -10.81
N THR A 13 10.00 -9.34 -11.90
CA THR A 13 10.33 -10.74 -12.25
C THR A 13 11.83 -10.98 -12.36
N ALA A 14 12.25 -12.24 -12.40
CA ALA A 14 13.64 -12.59 -12.68
C ALA A 14 14.09 -12.10 -14.08
N ASP A 15 13.17 -12.02 -15.04
CA ASP A 15 13.46 -11.50 -16.37
C ASP A 15 13.85 -10.02 -16.34
N ASP A 16 13.32 -9.25 -15.38
CA ASP A 16 13.73 -7.85 -15.17
C ASP A 16 15.20 -7.76 -14.76
N LEU A 17 15.70 -8.71 -13.95
CA LEU A 17 17.13 -8.77 -13.60
C LEU A 17 17.98 -9.17 -14.80
N VAL A 18 17.51 -10.14 -15.60
CA VAL A 18 18.26 -10.64 -16.76
C VAL A 18 18.37 -9.57 -17.85
N ASN A 19 17.32 -8.77 -18.02
CA ASN A 19 17.27 -7.72 -19.03
C ASN A 19 17.70 -6.33 -18.53
N ASP A 20 18.20 -6.24 -17.29
CA ASP A 20 18.62 -4.99 -16.65
C ASP A 20 17.58 -3.86 -16.77
N THR A 21 16.30 -4.18 -16.51
CA THR A 21 15.25 -3.18 -16.59
C THR A 21 15.28 -2.27 -15.36
N ASP A 22 14.79 -1.02 -15.50
CA ASP A 22 14.71 -0.06 -14.39
C ASP A 22 13.94 -0.61 -13.18
N LYS A 23 13.03 -1.56 -13.40
CA LYS A 23 12.24 -2.21 -12.34
C LYS A 23 13.07 -3.15 -11.46
N ALA A 24 14.19 -3.66 -11.96
CA ALA A 24 15.07 -4.58 -11.24
C ALA A 24 15.83 -3.88 -10.10
N TYR A 25 16.07 -2.58 -10.25
CA TYR A 25 16.81 -1.75 -9.31
C TYR A 25 15.84 -0.89 -8.49
N ILE A 26 16.13 -0.76 -7.18
CA ILE A 26 15.32 0.08 -6.28
C ILE A 26 15.98 1.45 -6.17
N ALA A 27 15.34 2.44 -6.79
CA ALA A 27 15.77 3.83 -6.78
C ALA A 27 15.04 4.64 -5.68
N TYR A 28 15.49 5.89 -5.47
CA TYR A 28 14.85 6.83 -4.56
C TYR A 28 13.38 7.12 -4.95
N THR A 29 13.06 7.02 -6.25
CA THR A 29 11.70 7.17 -6.78
C THR A 29 10.77 6.05 -6.31
N ASP A 30 11.25 4.81 -6.23
CA ASP A 30 10.49 3.69 -5.68
C ASP A 30 10.23 3.88 -4.19
N LEU A 31 11.21 4.37 -3.43
CA LEU A 31 11.02 4.68 -2.01
C LEU A 31 9.98 5.78 -1.81
N ASN A 32 10.03 6.84 -2.62
CA ASN A 32 9.03 7.91 -2.59
C ASN A 32 7.63 7.41 -2.92
N ARG A 33 7.52 6.43 -3.81
CA ARG A 33 6.25 5.78 -4.13
C ARG A 33 5.68 5.02 -2.93
N VAL A 34 6.52 4.23 -2.25
CA VAL A 34 6.14 3.49 -1.04
C VAL A 34 5.76 4.45 0.09
N GLU A 35 6.53 5.51 0.31
CA GLU A 35 6.25 6.54 1.33
C GLU A 35 4.95 7.28 1.02
N GLY A 36 4.72 7.68 -0.24
CA GLY A 36 3.47 8.33 -0.66
C GLY A 36 2.25 7.42 -0.53
N ALA A 37 2.40 6.13 -0.82
CA ALA A 37 1.34 5.14 -0.57
C ALA A 37 1.06 5.00 0.95
N CYS A 38 2.11 5.00 1.78
CA CYS A 38 1.96 5.01 3.23
C CYS A 38 1.22 6.26 3.73
N GLU A 39 1.56 7.44 3.22
CA GLU A 39 0.91 8.72 3.57
C GLU A 39 -0.58 8.71 3.23
N LEU A 40 -0.91 8.26 2.02
CA LEU A 40 -2.29 8.16 1.56
C LEU A 40 -3.10 7.17 2.41
N LEU A 41 -2.52 6.02 2.77
CA LEU A 41 -3.19 5.05 3.66
C LEU A 41 -3.30 5.56 5.10
N ALA A 42 -2.29 6.24 5.61
CA ALA A 42 -2.31 6.86 6.93
C ALA A 42 -3.47 7.86 7.05
N GLY A 43 -3.65 8.74 6.06
CA GLY A 43 -4.77 9.68 6.02
C GLY A 43 -6.13 8.99 5.96
N ARG A 44 -6.24 7.87 5.23
CA ARG A 44 -7.49 7.09 5.11
C ARG A 44 -7.85 6.29 6.35
N LEU A 45 -6.83 5.75 7.04
CA LEU A 45 -6.98 4.90 8.22
C LEU A 45 -6.93 5.71 9.53
N GLY A 46 -6.59 6.99 9.48
CA GLY A 46 -6.44 7.85 10.67
C GLY A 46 -5.20 7.49 11.51
N VAL A 47 -4.12 7.00 10.88
CA VAL A 47 -2.89 6.58 11.55
C VAL A 47 -1.83 7.66 11.42
N THR A 48 -1.18 8.03 12.52
CA THR A 48 -0.04 8.96 12.47
C THR A 48 1.25 8.22 12.11
N ILE A 49 1.83 8.58 10.97
CA ILE A 49 3.13 8.10 10.50
C ILE A 49 4.08 9.27 10.24
N GLN A 50 5.38 8.97 10.14
CA GLN A 50 6.39 9.95 9.76
C GLN A 50 6.96 9.54 8.41
N THR A 51 6.66 10.30 7.35
CA THR A 51 7.15 10.05 5.99
C THR A 51 8.36 10.92 5.69
N LYS A 52 9.17 10.48 4.72
CA LYS A 52 10.33 11.22 4.23
C LYS A 52 10.29 11.23 2.71
N VAL A 53 10.64 12.37 2.13
CA VAL A 53 10.91 12.48 0.69
C VAL A 53 12.40 12.21 0.47
N TRP A 54 12.69 11.23 -0.37
CA TRP A 54 14.02 10.77 -0.74
C TRP A 54 14.54 11.54 -1.94
N ASN A 55 15.78 12.02 -1.85
CA ASN A 55 16.53 12.58 -2.96
C ASN A 55 17.56 11.57 -3.48
N ILE A 56 18.11 11.85 -4.66
CA ILE A 56 19.15 10.99 -5.26
C ILE A 56 20.43 10.92 -4.41
N GLU A 57 20.72 11.96 -3.64
CA GLU A 57 21.90 12.06 -2.77
C GLU A 57 21.68 11.43 -1.39
N ASP A 58 20.44 11.06 -1.06
CA ASP A 58 20.12 10.50 0.24
C ASP A 58 20.57 9.03 0.35
N PHE A 59 21.30 8.73 1.42
CA PHE A 59 21.72 7.36 1.71
C PHE A 59 20.64 6.59 2.47
N ARG A 60 20.42 5.34 2.06
CA ARG A 60 19.58 4.37 2.77
C ARG A 60 20.29 3.92 4.05
N THR A 61 20.05 4.62 5.15
CA THR A 61 20.55 4.20 6.47
C THR A 61 19.61 3.17 7.11
N ASP A 62 20.15 2.31 7.96
CA ASP A 62 19.37 1.31 8.69
C ASP A 62 18.25 1.94 9.56
N THR A 63 18.50 3.13 10.09
CA THR A 63 17.51 3.89 10.88
C THR A 63 16.30 4.29 10.03
N GLU A 64 16.53 4.77 8.82
CA GLU A 64 15.46 5.18 7.90
C GLU A 64 14.65 3.98 7.40
N MET A 65 15.31 2.87 7.08
CA MET A 65 14.63 1.63 6.69
C MET A 65 13.80 1.06 7.85
N THR A 66 14.28 1.21 9.09
CA THR A 66 13.53 0.82 10.29
C THR A 66 12.30 1.71 10.51
N ARG A 67 12.42 3.03 10.28
CA ARG A 67 11.28 3.98 10.31
C ARG A 67 10.22 3.59 9.28
N LEU A 68 10.62 3.38 8.02
CA LEU A 68 9.72 2.96 6.94
C LEU A 68 9.01 1.65 7.28
N LEU A 69 9.75 0.66 7.76
CA LEU A 69 9.18 -0.61 8.22
C LEU A 69 8.19 -0.42 9.37
N GLY A 70 8.50 0.47 10.32
CA GLY A 70 7.62 0.84 11.42
C GLY A 70 6.30 1.43 10.93
N ASN A 71 6.33 2.30 9.91
CA ASN A 71 5.12 2.84 9.28
C ASN A 71 4.26 1.74 8.65
N ILE A 72 4.87 0.85 7.87
CA ILE A 72 4.15 -0.27 7.23
C ILE A 72 3.52 -1.18 8.29
N LYS A 73 4.24 -1.50 9.37
CA LYS A 73 3.71 -2.29 10.48
C LYS A 73 2.53 -1.61 11.17
N LYS A 74 2.60 -0.30 11.40
CA LYS A 74 1.48 0.49 11.97
C LYS A 74 0.25 0.46 11.07
N LEU A 75 0.43 0.67 9.76
CA LEU A 75 -0.66 0.62 8.78
C LEU A 75 -1.31 -0.76 8.73
N ARG A 76 -0.48 -1.83 8.72
CA ARG A 76 -0.96 -3.21 8.76
C ARG A 76 -1.69 -3.54 10.06
N ALA A 77 -1.26 -3.00 11.19
CA ALA A 77 -1.92 -3.23 12.48
C ALA A 77 -3.25 -2.46 12.62
N ALA A 78 -3.36 -1.31 11.94
CA ALA A 78 -4.54 -0.46 12.01
C ALA A 78 -5.75 -1.01 11.23
N TYR A 79 -5.53 -1.90 10.26
CA TYR A 79 -6.60 -2.41 9.42
C TYR A 79 -6.48 -3.91 9.15
N TYR A 80 -7.61 -4.56 8.88
CA TYR A 80 -7.63 -5.99 8.58
C TYR A 80 -6.96 -6.29 7.22
N THR A 81 -5.98 -7.19 7.22
CA THR A 81 -5.35 -7.72 6.01
C THR A 81 -5.83 -9.13 5.69
N LYS A 82 -6.07 -9.41 4.40
CA LYS A 82 -6.38 -10.77 3.92
C LYS A 82 -5.24 -11.75 4.24
N GLY A 83 -5.56 -13.01 4.46
CA GLY A 83 -4.55 -14.06 4.70
C GLY A 83 -3.59 -14.30 3.53
N CYS A 84 -3.97 -13.91 2.30
CA CYS A 84 -3.10 -13.97 1.12
C CYS A 84 -2.09 -12.82 1.05
N THR A 85 -2.21 -11.81 1.92
CA THR A 85 -1.29 -10.66 1.95
C THR A 85 0.08 -11.16 2.43
N PRO A 86 1.19 -10.86 1.73
CA PRO A 86 2.52 -11.29 2.14
C PRO A 86 2.87 -10.88 3.58
N ALA A 87 3.71 -11.67 4.25
CA ALA A 87 4.20 -11.34 5.58
C ALA A 87 5.09 -10.09 5.51
N THR A 88 4.96 -9.20 6.49
CA THR A 88 5.79 -8.00 6.58
C THR A 88 7.21 -8.46 6.90
N PRO A 89 8.22 -8.06 6.11
CA PRO A 89 9.59 -8.51 6.33
C PRO A 89 10.13 -8.05 7.68
N VAL A 90 11.08 -8.81 8.25
CA VAL A 90 11.72 -8.48 9.54
C VAL A 90 12.62 -7.25 9.40
N LYS A 91 13.32 -7.13 8.26
CA LYS A 91 14.19 -5.99 7.90
C LYS A 91 14.02 -5.69 6.41
N ILE A 92 14.03 -4.40 6.06
CA ILE A 92 14.04 -3.94 4.67
C ILE A 92 15.50 -3.79 4.24
N THR A 93 15.96 -4.66 3.35
CA THR A 93 17.33 -4.62 2.79
C THR A 93 17.32 -4.32 1.29
N TYR A 94 16.17 -4.50 0.62
CA TYR A 94 16.02 -4.43 -0.83
C TYR A 94 17.06 -5.26 -1.60
N SER A 95 17.52 -6.36 -1.00
CA SER A 95 18.47 -7.28 -1.61
C SER A 95 17.82 -8.23 -2.62
N SER A 96 16.49 -8.22 -2.69
CA SER A 96 15.72 -9.07 -3.60
C SER A 96 14.52 -8.31 -4.13
N ILE A 97 14.26 -8.44 -5.44
CA ILE A 97 13.06 -7.90 -6.09
C ILE A 97 11.76 -8.42 -5.47
N TYR A 98 11.76 -9.66 -4.96
CA TYR A 98 10.60 -10.25 -4.29
C TYR A 98 10.28 -9.53 -2.99
N GLN A 99 11.30 -9.04 -2.28
CA GLN A 99 11.07 -8.23 -1.08
C GLN A 99 10.40 -6.90 -1.44
N ALA A 100 10.82 -6.25 -2.54
CA ALA A 100 10.19 -5.03 -3.02
C ALA A 100 8.72 -5.28 -3.41
N ASN A 101 8.45 -6.34 -4.18
CA ASN A 101 7.09 -6.73 -4.55
C ASN A 101 6.22 -6.98 -3.32
N ASN A 102 6.73 -7.72 -2.33
CA ASN A 102 5.97 -8.02 -1.12
C ASN A 102 5.60 -6.74 -0.34
N ILE A 103 6.51 -5.77 -0.25
CA ILE A 103 6.26 -4.49 0.42
C ILE A 103 5.18 -3.70 -0.32
N GLU A 104 5.30 -3.56 -1.63
CA GLU A 104 4.32 -2.82 -2.44
C GLU A 104 2.97 -3.54 -2.49
N GLN A 105 2.96 -4.87 -2.52
CA GLN A 105 1.74 -5.68 -2.47
C GLN A 105 0.99 -5.51 -1.15
N ILE A 106 1.69 -5.46 -0.01
CA ILE A 106 1.06 -5.18 1.30
C ILE A 106 0.29 -3.86 1.25
N LEU A 107 0.91 -2.80 0.68
CA LEU A 107 0.28 -1.49 0.58
C LEU A 107 -0.89 -1.49 -0.42
N LYS A 108 -0.74 -2.19 -1.54
CA LYS A 108 -1.82 -2.35 -2.52
C LYS A 108 -3.01 -3.07 -1.92
N ASP A 109 -2.79 -4.21 -1.26
CA ASP A 109 -3.82 -5.01 -0.63
C ASP A 109 -4.57 -4.22 0.45
N LEU A 110 -3.86 -3.46 1.29
CA LEU A 110 -4.46 -2.55 2.27
C LEU A 110 -5.37 -1.51 1.62
N GLY A 111 -4.89 -0.89 0.53
CA GLY A 111 -5.64 0.10 -0.23
C GLY A 111 -6.89 -0.48 -0.90
N ASP A 112 -6.76 -1.63 -1.53
CA ASP A 112 -7.87 -2.31 -2.21
C ASP A 112 -8.92 -2.81 -1.22
N MET A 113 -8.49 -3.27 -0.03
CA MET A 113 -9.39 -3.61 1.07
C MET A 113 -10.17 -2.41 1.58
N TYR A 114 -9.49 -1.28 1.78
CA TYR A 114 -10.15 -0.03 2.17
C TYR A 114 -11.17 0.41 1.10
N ASN A 115 -10.78 0.43 -0.17
CA ASN A 115 -11.68 0.80 -1.27
C ASN A 115 -12.89 -0.14 -1.36
N SER A 116 -12.67 -1.44 -1.15
CA SER A 116 -13.74 -2.45 -1.12
C SER A 116 -14.72 -2.17 0.02
N MET A 117 -14.25 -1.85 1.22
CA MET A 117 -15.09 -1.49 2.37
C MET A 117 -15.94 -0.25 2.07
N VAL A 118 -15.33 0.84 1.59
CA VAL A 118 -16.03 2.09 1.27
C VAL A 118 -17.10 1.85 0.20
N SER A 119 -16.79 1.08 -0.85
CA SER A 119 -17.77 0.72 -1.87
C SER A 119 -18.91 -0.14 -1.32
N GLY A 120 -18.61 -1.04 -0.37
CA GLY A 120 -19.60 -1.87 0.32
C GLY A 120 -20.54 -1.04 1.19
N GLN A 121 -20.04 -0.01 1.88
CA GLN A 121 -20.87 0.92 2.66
C GLN A 121 -21.97 1.53 1.78
N HIS A 122 -21.64 2.01 0.58
CA HIS A 122 -22.62 2.54 -0.37
C HIS A 122 -23.68 1.52 -0.80
N ARG A 123 -23.33 0.22 -0.88
CA ARG A 123 -24.29 -0.85 -1.23
C ARG A 123 -25.18 -1.26 -0.07
N LEU A 124 -24.73 -1.05 1.16
CA LEU A 124 -25.48 -1.36 2.38
C LEU A 124 -26.24 -0.15 2.94
N THR A 125 -26.14 1.04 2.32
CA THR A 125 -26.97 2.18 2.71
C THR A 125 -28.42 1.90 2.34
N PHE A 126 -29.26 1.62 3.33
CA PHE A 126 -30.71 1.67 3.16
C PHE A 126 -31.19 3.07 3.56
N LYS A 127 -32.01 3.69 2.71
CA LYS A 127 -32.64 4.98 3.02
C LYS A 127 -33.91 4.72 3.83
N LEU A 128 -33.86 4.98 5.13
CA LEU A 128 -35.05 5.01 5.98
C LEU A 128 -36.00 6.11 5.49
N GLY A 129 -37.28 5.76 5.27
CA GLY A 129 -38.31 6.71 4.81
C GLY A 129 -38.62 6.71 3.30
N MET A 130 -38.01 5.81 2.51
CA MET A 130 -38.53 5.55 1.16
C MET A 130 -39.92 4.89 1.25
N ARG A 131 -40.89 5.41 0.48
CA ARG A 131 -42.24 4.84 0.35
C ARG A 131 -42.12 3.33 0.11
N ALA A 132 -42.77 2.53 0.95
CA ALA A 132 -42.88 1.09 0.73
C ALA A 132 -43.50 0.84 -0.66
N ILE A 133 -42.72 0.30 -1.59
CA ILE A 133 -43.23 -0.17 -2.87
C ILE A 133 -44.00 -1.45 -2.57
N GLY A 134 -45.30 -1.33 -2.34
CA GLY A 134 -46.21 -2.48 -2.34
C GLY A 134 -47.24 -2.48 -1.22
N ASN A 135 -48.32 -1.71 -1.39
CA ASN A 135 -49.64 -2.31 -1.21
C ASN A 135 -50.37 -2.19 -2.55
N ARG A 136 -50.07 -3.12 -3.47
CA ARG A 136 -50.85 -3.29 -4.69
C ARG A 136 -52.11 -4.07 -4.29
N ARG A 137 -53.19 -3.33 -4.04
CA ARG A 137 -54.55 -3.87 -4.15
C ARG A 137 -54.84 -4.18 -5.61
#